data_AF-A0A937XPI0-F1
#
_entry.id   AF-A0A937XPI0-F1
#
_cell.length_a   1.000
_cell.length_b   1.000
_cell.length_c   1.000
_cell.angle_alpha   90.00
_cell.angle_beta   90.00
_cell.angle_gamma   90.00
#
_symmetry.space_group_name_H-M   'P 1'
#
loop_
_entity.id
_entity.type
_entity.pdbx_description
1 polymer ?
#
loop_
_entity_poly.entity_id
_entity_poly.type
_entity_poly.pdbx_seq_one_letter_code
_entity_poly.pdbx_strand_id
1 'polypeptide(L)'
;MFFTEAQLVAGRKPLGPALVERLDGSTSAKERLELILETLSGQVTVVGACQHLGISEAMFYKLRNRVLQVCLEDLEPKPRGRPPQPSSADSERSAELAAEVATLQRALAAQTVRLELAQQLPRLAKQPEPAKKTNWRTPRKKKQRRRK
;
A
#
# COMPACT_ATOMS: atom_id res chain seq x y z
N MET A 1 56.07 10.01 8.62
CA MET A 1 55.14 9.91 7.49
C MET A 1 53.71 9.99 8.02
N PHE A 2 53.14 11.19 7.88
CA PHE A 2 51.76 11.65 7.93
C PHE A 2 50.65 10.78 8.55
N PHE A 3 50.24 11.13 9.77
CA PHE A 3 48.83 11.42 10.05
C PHE A 3 48.73 12.91 10.34
N THR A 4 48.19 13.66 9.40
CA THR A 4 47.94 15.10 9.52
C THR A 4 46.78 15.35 10.48
N GLU A 5 46.98 16.32 11.36
CA GLU A 5 46.00 16.93 12.25
C GLU A 5 44.65 17.19 11.56
N ALA A 6 43.65 16.39 11.90
CA ALA A 6 42.26 16.78 11.72
C ALA A 6 41.71 17.14 13.10
N GLN A 7 41.56 18.45 13.33
CA GLN A 7 40.83 19.00 14.48
C GLN A 7 39.44 18.35 14.55
N LEU A 8 39.29 17.39 15.47
CA LEU A 8 38.01 16.80 15.81
C LEU A 8 37.18 17.88 16.50
N VAL A 9 36.25 18.49 15.76
CA VAL A 9 35.05 19.11 16.32
C VAL A 9 34.50 18.10 17.34
N ALA A 10 34.35 18.51 18.60
CA ALA A 10 34.03 17.61 19.72
C ALA A 10 32.66 16.92 19.52
N GLY A 11 32.63 15.87 18.72
CA GLY A 11 31.54 14.93 18.58
C GLY A 11 31.58 13.88 19.68
N ARG A 12 30.46 13.16 19.87
CA ARG A 12 30.41 12.04 20.82
C ARG A 12 31.44 10.99 20.40
N LYS A 13 32.17 10.44 21.38
CA LYS A 13 33.09 9.31 21.13
C LYS A 13 32.28 8.16 20.53
N PRO A 14 32.74 7.54 19.42
CA PRO A 14 32.07 6.37 18.88
C PRO A 14 32.15 5.24 19.90
N LEU A 15 31.04 4.51 20.11
CA LEU A 15 31.02 3.35 21.01
C LEU A 15 31.82 2.17 20.44
N GLY A 16 32.11 2.16 19.13
CA GLY A 16 32.84 1.07 18.50
C GLY A 16 32.05 -0.25 18.52
N PRO A 17 32.73 -1.40 18.68
CA PRO A 17 32.10 -2.73 18.73
C PRO A 17 31.03 -2.89 19.83
N ALA A 18 31.17 -2.17 20.95
CA ALA A 18 30.20 -2.17 22.04
C ALA A 18 28.80 -1.67 21.65
N LEU A 19 28.62 -1.09 20.46
CA LEU A 19 27.29 -0.75 19.93
C LEU A 19 26.38 -1.98 19.82
N VAL A 20 26.96 -3.17 19.64
CA VAL A 20 26.23 -4.43 19.47
C VAL A 20 25.40 -4.81 20.70
N GLU A 21 25.80 -4.38 21.91
CA GLU A 21 25.04 -4.63 23.14
C GLU A 21 23.59 -4.12 23.05
N ARG A 22 23.39 -3.02 22.31
CA ARG A 22 22.11 -2.32 22.17
C ARG A 22 21.19 -2.90 21.09
N LEU A 23 21.66 -3.87 20.32
CA LEU A 23 20.87 -4.52 19.26
C LEU A 23 19.98 -5.63 19.83
N ASP A 24 18.95 -6.02 19.11
CA ASP A 24 18.16 -7.20 19.45
C ASP A 24 18.83 -8.48 18.91
N GLY A 25 18.70 -9.58 19.64
CA GLY A 25 19.22 -10.88 19.23
C GLY A 25 19.81 -11.70 20.38
N SER A 26 20.14 -12.96 20.09
CA SER A 26 20.77 -13.86 21.05
C SER A 26 22.17 -13.40 21.45
N THR A 27 22.59 -13.68 22.68
CA THR A 27 23.94 -13.38 23.20
C THR A 27 25.05 -13.88 22.27
N SER A 28 24.94 -15.11 21.76
CA SER A 28 25.94 -15.68 20.84
C SER A 28 25.98 -15.02 19.45
N ALA A 29 24.90 -14.36 19.04
CA ALA A 29 24.88 -13.56 17.80
C ALA A 29 25.56 -12.21 18.03
N LYS A 30 25.30 -11.58 19.18
CA LYS A 30 25.96 -10.34 19.60
C LYS A 30 27.47 -10.52 19.72
N GLU A 31 27.92 -11.54 20.44
CA GLU A 31 29.34 -11.86 20.62
C GLU A 31 30.07 -12.07 19.28
N ARG A 32 29.46 -12.84 18.35
CA ARG A 32 30.03 -13.03 17.00
C ARG A 32 30.12 -11.72 16.22
N LEU A 33 29.09 -10.87 16.30
CA LEU A 33 29.07 -9.60 15.60
C LEU A 33 30.09 -8.62 16.19
N GLU A 34 30.22 -8.57 17.51
CA GLU A 34 31.19 -7.75 18.22
C GLU A 34 32.62 -8.10 17.80
N LEU A 35 32.99 -9.38 17.83
CA LEU A 35 34.30 -9.84 17.35
C LEU A 35 34.55 -9.52 15.88
N ILE A 36 33.52 -9.59 15.01
CA ILE A 36 33.66 -9.14 13.62
C ILE A 36 34.04 -7.66 13.57
N LEU A 37 33.35 -6.79 14.33
CA LEU A 37 33.65 -5.36 14.37
C LEU A 37 35.02 -5.05 15.00
N GLU A 38 35.44 -5.79 16.02
CA GLU A 38 36.78 -5.69 16.61
C GLU A 38 37.87 -6.05 15.59
N THR A 39 37.66 -7.09 14.77
CA THR A 39 38.61 -7.43 13.71
C THR A 39 38.65 -6.39 12.58
N LEU A 40 37.53 -5.76 12.26
CA LEU A 40 37.47 -4.71 11.23
C LEU A 40 38.09 -3.39 11.71
N SER A 41 37.97 -3.09 13.00
CA SER A 41 38.60 -1.92 13.63
C SER A 41 40.08 -2.14 14.00
N GLY A 42 40.60 -3.34 13.79
CA GLY A 42 41.99 -3.71 14.07
C GLY A 42 42.30 -3.89 15.57
N GLN A 43 41.29 -4.00 16.43
CA GLN A 43 41.44 -4.21 17.87
C GLN A 43 41.85 -5.65 18.19
N VAL A 44 41.34 -6.62 17.41
CA VAL A 44 41.63 -8.06 17.56
C VAL A 44 42.04 -8.64 16.21
N THR A 45 42.97 -9.61 16.22
CA THR A 45 43.37 -10.32 14.99
C THR A 45 42.33 -11.37 14.60
N VAL A 46 42.27 -11.73 13.32
CA VAL A 46 41.37 -12.80 12.86
C VAL A 46 41.61 -14.11 13.61
N VAL A 47 42.89 -14.45 13.86
CA VAL A 47 43.27 -15.65 14.61
C VAL A 47 42.76 -15.58 16.05
N GLY A 48 42.90 -14.43 16.72
CA GLY A 48 42.38 -14.24 18.09
C GLY A 48 40.86 -14.39 18.16
N ALA A 49 40.14 -13.80 17.22
CA ALA A 49 38.68 -13.95 17.14
C ALA A 49 38.26 -15.40 16.88
N CYS A 50 39.00 -16.13 16.03
CA CYS A 50 38.75 -17.55 15.77
C CYS A 50 38.95 -18.43 17.01
N GLN A 51 40.00 -18.16 17.79
CA GLN A 51 40.26 -18.84 19.06
C GLN A 51 39.14 -18.57 20.07
N HIS A 52 38.69 -17.33 20.17
CA HIS A 52 37.59 -16.95 21.07
C HIS A 52 36.27 -17.66 20.71
N LEU A 53 35.96 -17.76 19.42
CA LEU A 53 34.73 -18.40 18.93
C LEU A 53 34.83 -19.92 18.80
N GLY A 54 36.02 -20.50 18.92
CA GLY A 54 36.25 -21.94 18.70
C GLY A 54 35.97 -22.38 17.26
N ILE A 55 36.21 -21.53 16.26
CA ILE A 55 35.98 -21.82 14.83
C ILE A 55 37.26 -21.67 14.00
N SER A 56 37.27 -22.28 12.82
CA SER A 56 38.38 -22.12 11.87
C SER A 56 38.36 -20.76 11.18
N GLU A 57 39.53 -20.27 10.75
CA GLU A 57 39.65 -19.02 9.99
C GLU A 57 38.77 -19.03 8.74
N ALA A 58 38.74 -20.14 7.99
CA ALA A 58 37.89 -20.27 6.80
C ALA A 58 36.39 -20.06 7.12
N MET A 59 35.92 -20.56 8.27
CA MET A 59 34.55 -20.35 8.71
C MET A 59 34.32 -18.90 9.13
N PHE A 60 35.28 -18.28 9.83
CA PHE A 60 35.21 -16.87 10.21
C PHE A 60 35.16 -15.95 9.00
N TYR A 61 36.01 -16.16 8.00
CA TYR A 61 35.99 -15.38 6.74
C TYR A 61 34.64 -15.50 6.04
N LYS A 62 34.07 -16.71 5.93
CA LYS A 62 32.73 -16.92 5.35
C LYS A 62 31.65 -16.18 6.13
N LEU A 63 31.67 -16.27 7.46
CA LEU A 63 30.72 -15.59 8.33
C LEU A 63 30.81 -14.07 8.15
N ARG A 64 32.02 -13.51 8.24
CA ARG A 64 32.26 -12.07 8.08
C ARG A 64 31.78 -11.57 6.72
N ASN A 65 32.13 -12.26 5.64
CA ASN A 65 31.72 -11.88 4.29
C ASN A 65 30.19 -11.90 4.15
N ARG A 66 29.51 -12.92 4.70
CA ARG A 66 28.04 -12.98 4.68
C ARG A 66 27.41 -11.80 5.42
N VAL A 67 27.90 -11.48 6.62
CA VAL A 67 27.37 -10.36 7.41
C VAL A 67 27.56 -9.04 6.67
N LEU A 68 28.75 -8.79 6.14
CA LEU A 68 29.04 -7.56 5.38
C LEU A 68 28.20 -7.45 4.12
N GLN A 69 27.95 -8.57 3.43
CA GLN A 69 27.09 -8.59 2.25
C GLN A 69 25.65 -8.19 2.59
N VAL A 70 25.08 -8.72 3.68
CA VAL A 70 23.73 -8.34 4.14
C VAL A 70 23.67 -6.87 4.53
N CYS A 71 24.69 -6.36 5.22
CA CYS A 71 24.78 -4.94 5.54
C CYS A 71 24.83 -4.06 4.28
N LEU A 72 25.60 -4.47 3.27
CA LEU A 72 25.70 -3.75 2.00
C LEU A 72 24.34 -3.72 1.28
N GLU A 73 23.67 -4.87 1.18
CA GLU A 73 22.34 -4.99 0.56
C GLU A 73 21.29 -4.12 1.26
N ASP A 74 21.33 -4.01 2.59
CA ASP A 74 20.38 -3.18 3.32
C ASP A 74 20.62 -1.67 3.12
N LEU A 75 21.88 -1.28 2.86
CA LEU A 75 22.30 0.09 2.59
C LEU A 75 22.04 0.54 1.14
N GLU A 76 21.72 -0.38 0.23
CA GLU A 76 21.37 -0.03 -1.15
C GLU A 76 20.15 0.92 -1.20
N PRO A 77 20.12 1.88 -2.14
CA PRO A 77 19.06 2.87 -2.22
C PRO A 77 17.73 2.21 -2.57
N LYS A 78 16.77 2.29 -1.63
CA LYS A 78 15.39 1.86 -1.85
C LYS A 78 14.56 3.01 -2.42
N PRO A 79 13.61 2.75 -3.34
CA PRO A 79 12.77 3.80 -3.90
C PRO A 79 12.09 4.59 -2.78
N ARG A 80 12.14 5.93 -2.89
CA ARG A 80 11.63 6.82 -1.85
C ARG A 80 10.11 6.69 -1.77
N GLY A 81 9.61 6.34 -0.58
CA GLY A 81 8.18 6.25 -0.28
C GLY A 81 7.83 4.95 0.42
N ARG A 82 6.72 4.98 1.18
CA ARG A 82 6.11 3.75 1.69
C ARG A 82 5.73 2.92 0.45
N PRO A 83 6.12 1.64 0.34
CA PRO A 83 5.64 0.80 -0.75
C PRO A 83 4.11 0.91 -0.80
N PRO A 84 3.51 1.04 -2.01
CA PRO A 84 2.08 1.22 -2.15
C PRO A 84 1.39 0.11 -1.37
N GLN A 85 0.54 0.49 -0.41
CA GLN A 85 -0.26 -0.48 0.31
C GLN A 85 -1.13 -1.22 -0.72
N PRO A 86 -1.23 -2.56 -0.67
CA PRO A 86 -2.26 -3.26 -1.42
C PRO A 86 -3.60 -2.60 -1.05
N SER A 87 -4.44 -2.35 -2.05
CA SER A 87 -5.71 -1.61 -1.95
C SER A 87 -6.37 -1.83 -0.59
N SER A 88 -6.27 -0.83 0.29
CA SER A 88 -6.94 -0.91 1.60
C SER A 88 -8.45 -0.88 1.36
N ALA A 89 -9.22 -1.43 2.29
CA ALA A 89 -10.68 -1.34 2.27
C ALA A 89 -11.17 0.12 2.11
N ASP A 90 -10.38 1.09 2.57
CA ASP A 90 -10.65 2.52 2.38
C ASP A 90 -10.52 3.00 0.92
N SER A 91 -9.61 2.40 0.14
CA SER A 91 -9.48 2.65 -1.30
C SER A 91 -10.67 2.11 -2.09
N GLU A 92 -11.23 0.97 -1.67
CA GLU A 92 -12.42 0.40 -2.30
C GLU A 92 -13.66 1.24 -1.94
N ARG A 93 -13.80 1.60 -0.66
CA ARG A 93 -14.90 2.44 -0.17
C ARG A 93 -14.91 3.82 -0.79
N SER A 94 -13.73 4.43 -0.99
CA SER A 94 -13.62 5.73 -1.66
C SER A 94 -14.00 5.66 -3.13
N ALA A 95 -13.67 4.57 -3.83
CA ALA A 95 -14.09 4.36 -5.21
C ALA A 95 -15.61 4.16 -5.33
N GLU A 96 -16.22 3.40 -4.41
CA GLU A 96 -17.67 3.22 -4.32
C GLU A 96 -18.40 4.55 -4.06
N LEU A 97 -17.94 5.32 -3.07
CA LEU A 97 -18.51 6.63 -2.75
C LEU A 97 -18.36 7.61 -3.91
N ALA A 98 -17.23 7.59 -4.62
CA ALA A 98 -17.04 8.44 -5.81
C ALA A 98 -18.01 8.09 -6.94
N ALA A 99 -18.27 6.79 -7.16
CA ALA A 99 -19.26 6.34 -8.12
C ALA A 99 -20.69 6.76 -7.72
N GLU A 100 -21.03 6.65 -6.43
CA GLU A 100 -22.32 7.06 -5.91
C GLU A 100 -22.53 8.58 -6.08
N VAL A 101 -21.55 9.40 -5.72
CA VAL A 101 -21.60 10.86 -5.92
C VAL A 101 -21.81 11.20 -7.40
N ALA A 102 -21.12 10.53 -8.33
CA ALA A 102 -21.31 10.76 -9.77
C ALA A 102 -22.72 10.35 -10.26
N THR A 103 -23.35 9.35 -9.65
CA THR A 103 -24.74 8.97 -9.97
C THR A 103 -25.74 10.02 -9.44
N LEU A 104 -25.56 10.45 -8.20
CA LEU A 104 -26.41 11.45 -7.56
C LEU A 104 -26.31 12.82 -8.25
N GLN A 105 -25.10 13.24 -8.64
CA GLN A 105 -24.91 14.48 -9.40
C GLN A 105 -25.65 14.45 -10.74
N ARG A 106 -25.62 13.34 -11.47
CA ARG A 106 -26.38 13.17 -12.71
C ARG A 106 -27.89 13.22 -12.46
N ALA A 107 -28.37 12.58 -11.39
CA ALA A 107 -29.78 12.61 -11.03
C ALA A 107 -30.24 14.02 -10.65
N LEU A 108 -29.45 14.74 -9.86
CA LEU A 108 -29.71 16.14 -9.51
C LEU A 108 -29.75 17.02 -10.75
N ALA A 109 -28.76 16.93 -11.64
CA ALA A 109 -28.75 17.69 -12.88
C ALA A 109 -30.01 17.44 -13.72
N ALA A 110 -30.43 16.18 -13.85
CA ALA A 110 -31.65 15.84 -14.58
C ALA A 110 -32.93 16.43 -13.93
N GLN A 111 -33.01 16.46 -12.60
CA GLN A 111 -34.15 17.06 -11.89
C GLN A 111 -34.15 18.58 -12.01
N THR A 112 -32.99 19.23 -11.90
CA THR A 112 -32.84 20.67 -12.09
C THR A 112 -33.36 21.10 -13.46
N VAL A 113 -32.93 20.41 -14.54
CA VAL A 113 -33.42 20.68 -15.90
C VAL A 113 -34.93 20.51 -16.02
N ARG A 114 -35.52 19.47 -15.38
CA ARG A 114 -36.98 19.28 -15.39
C ARG A 114 -37.73 20.41 -14.70
N LEU A 115 -37.21 20.91 -13.58
CA LEU A 115 -37.80 22.03 -12.85
C LEU A 115 -37.74 23.31 -13.68
N GLU A 116 -36.59 23.61 -14.28
CA GLU A 116 -36.41 24.75 -15.18
C GLU A 116 -37.39 24.71 -16.36
N LEU A 117 -37.54 23.56 -17.01
CA LEU A 117 -38.49 23.36 -18.10
C LEU A 117 -39.95 23.53 -17.63
N ALA A 118 -40.30 23.01 -16.45
CA ALA A 118 -41.66 23.13 -15.91
C ALA A 118 -42.03 24.60 -15.60
N GLN A 119 -41.06 25.39 -15.12
CA GLN A 119 -41.24 26.83 -14.89
C GLN A 119 -41.43 27.61 -16.20
N GLN A 120 -40.65 27.28 -17.24
CA GLN A 120 -40.66 28.01 -18.51
C GLN A 120 -41.78 27.56 -19.46
N LEU A 121 -42.24 26.32 -19.36
CA LEU A 121 -43.21 25.70 -20.29
C LEU A 121 -44.35 24.99 -19.54
N PRO A 122 -45.27 25.73 -18.88
CA PRO A 122 -46.31 25.14 -18.03
C PRO A 122 -47.30 24.22 -18.78
N ARG A 123 -47.41 24.34 -20.11
CA ARG A 123 -48.27 23.46 -20.94
C ARG A 123 -47.68 22.06 -21.15
N LEU A 124 -46.36 21.90 -21.08
CA LEU A 124 -45.67 20.60 -21.21
C LEU A 124 -45.51 19.88 -19.86
N ALA A 125 -45.69 20.59 -18.74
CA ALA A 125 -45.64 20.03 -17.38
C ALA A 125 -46.88 19.21 -16.99
N LYS A 126 -47.97 19.26 -17.77
CA LYS A 126 -49.13 18.37 -17.59
C LYS A 126 -48.77 16.97 -18.08
N GLN A 127 -48.64 16.00 -17.17
CA GLN A 127 -48.58 14.60 -17.56
C GLN A 127 -49.83 14.23 -18.38
N PRO A 128 -49.72 13.39 -19.41
CA PRO A 128 -50.90 12.83 -20.05
C PRO A 128 -51.64 11.96 -19.04
N GLU A 129 -52.90 12.29 -18.77
CA GLU A 129 -53.83 11.45 -18.02
C GLU A 129 -53.78 10.01 -18.57
N PRO A 130 -53.77 8.97 -17.72
CA PRO A 130 -53.75 7.60 -18.20
C PRO A 130 -54.98 7.35 -19.09
N ALA A 131 -54.74 7.08 -20.37
CA ALA A 131 -55.80 6.82 -21.33
C ALA A 131 -56.71 5.69 -20.83
N LYS A 132 -57.99 6.02 -20.55
CA LYS A 132 -59.03 5.05 -20.22
C LYS A 132 -59.16 4.05 -21.38
N LYS A 133 -58.83 2.79 -21.14
CA LYS A 133 -59.06 1.70 -22.11
C LYS A 133 -60.57 1.53 -22.33
N THR A 134 -61.07 1.97 -23.48
CA THR A 134 -62.44 1.67 -23.92
C THR A 134 -62.51 0.18 -24.28
N ASN A 135 -63.16 -0.62 -23.43
CA ASN A 135 -63.38 -2.04 -23.69
C ASN A 135 -64.34 -2.20 -24.89
N TRP A 136 -63.78 -2.45 -26.07
CA TRP A 136 -64.56 -2.79 -27.26
C TRP A 136 -65.10 -4.22 -27.13
N ARG A 137 -66.35 -4.36 -26.71
CA ARG A 137 -67.08 -5.64 -26.76
C ARG A 137 -67.28 -6.04 -28.22
N THR A 138 -66.72 -7.17 -28.63
CA THR A 138 -66.97 -7.77 -29.93
C THR A 138 -68.43 -8.27 -30.03
N PRO A 139 -69.12 -8.08 -31.19
CA PRO A 139 -70.49 -8.53 -31.32
C PRO A 139 -70.54 -10.05 -31.52
N ARG A 140 -71.39 -10.69 -30.72
CA ARG A 140 -71.65 -12.13 -30.66
C ARG A 140 -72.36 -12.58 -31.96
N LYS A 141 -71.69 -13.38 -32.80
CA LYS A 141 -72.29 -13.99 -34.01
C LYS A 141 -73.54 -14.80 -33.63
N LYS A 142 -74.73 -14.36 -34.05
CA LYS A 142 -75.96 -15.16 -33.95
C LYS A 142 -75.99 -16.17 -35.09
N LYS A 143 -75.92 -17.45 -34.72
CA LYS A 143 -76.06 -18.61 -35.61
C LYS A 143 -77.54 -18.98 -35.73
N GLN A 144 -77.99 -19.15 -36.98
CA GLN A 144 -79.10 -20.00 -37.47
C GLN A 144 -80.55 -19.67 -37.09
N ARG A 145 -81.43 -19.69 -38.11
CA ARG A 145 -82.29 -20.88 -38.35
C ARG A 145 -83.06 -20.85 -39.69
N ARG A 146 -82.97 -22.00 -40.36
CA ARG A 146 -83.86 -22.63 -41.36
C ARG A 146 -85.34 -22.21 -41.31
N ARG A 147 -85.96 -22.03 -42.48
CA ARG A 147 -87.32 -22.48 -42.85
C ARG A 147 -87.30 -22.76 -44.37
N LYS A 148 -87.48 -24.02 -44.79
CA LYS A 148 -88.71 -24.81 -44.98
C LYS A 148 -89.22 -24.62 -46.41
#